data_AF-A0A422QVA4-F1
#
_entry.id   AF-A0A422QVA4-F1
#
_cell.length_a   1.000
_cell.length_b   1.000
_cell.length_c   1.000
_cell.angle_alpha   90.00
_cell.angle_beta   90.00
_cell.angle_gamma   90.00
#
_symmetry.space_group_name_H-M   'P 1'
#
loop_
_entity.id
_entity.type
_entity.pdbx_description
1 polymer ?
#
loop_
_entity_poly.entity_id
_entity_poly.type
_entity_poly.pdbx_seq_one_letter_code
_entity_poly.pdbx_strand_id
1 'polypeptide(L)'
;MIAISASGRSVEPIEALRQLKPRLSIGICCTADNPMEDHVDSLIATGCSADSSPNTASFVGTVQALGLLGDALSGQQTDFSALSGQLDNALSSVRPHIGKAAHMLLDRTSVDLVGNRCAFGIAGYAALLMREFARIPAHSWATHNFLHGPMEPNNDATAIVLFGEEREITLAQDSADYGIPTVLITQSQAVQERRNLCVLTLPAAGDDLIGAIVQAAVAQLLVVEVAESRGFESCNFRYRQNDTKIHS
;
A
#
# COMPACT_ATOMS: atom_id res chain seq x y z
N MET A 1 21.28 0.38 -10.32
CA MET A 1 20.67 0.16 -8.99
C MET A 1 19.70 1.30 -8.73
N ILE A 2 18.54 1.00 -8.16
CA ILE A 2 17.58 2.02 -7.72
C ILE A 2 17.49 1.94 -6.20
N ALA A 3 17.79 3.03 -5.51
CA ALA A 3 17.71 3.15 -4.06
C ALA A 3 16.51 4.02 -3.69
N ILE A 4 15.68 3.55 -2.76
CA ILE A 4 14.43 4.22 -2.38
C ILE A 4 14.51 4.59 -0.90
N SER A 5 14.34 5.86 -0.59
CA SER A 5 14.19 6.33 0.79
C SER A 5 13.42 7.65 0.79
N ALA A 6 12.22 7.66 1.39
CA ALA A 6 11.42 8.88 1.50
C ALA A 6 12.24 10.05 2.09
N SER A 7 12.98 9.78 3.16
CA SER A 7 13.82 10.77 3.85
C SER A 7 15.20 10.99 3.23
N GLY A 8 15.65 10.10 2.34
CA GLY A 8 17.04 10.10 1.86
C GLY A 8 18.11 9.79 2.92
N ARG A 9 17.69 9.30 4.09
CA ARG A 9 18.57 9.07 5.25
C ARG A 9 18.59 7.61 5.72
N SER A 10 17.82 6.72 5.10
CA SER A 10 17.78 5.31 5.51
C SER A 10 19.17 4.69 5.39
N VAL A 11 19.63 4.02 6.45
CA VAL A 11 20.98 3.43 6.50
C VAL A 11 21.12 2.32 5.47
N GLU A 12 20.13 1.44 5.34
CA GLU A 12 20.23 0.23 4.53
C GLU A 12 20.37 0.50 3.03
N PRO A 13 19.58 1.38 2.38
CA PRO A 13 19.79 1.73 0.98
C PRO A 13 21.15 2.39 0.73
N ILE A 14 21.59 3.27 1.64
CA ILE A 14 22.88 3.97 1.53
C ILE A 14 24.04 2.99 1.66
N GLU A 15 23.96 2.07 2.62
CA GLU A 15 25.00 1.08 2.82
C GLU A 15 25.06 0.08 1.65
N ALA A 16 23.92 -0.31 1.09
CA ALA A 16 23.87 -1.13 -0.12
C ALA A 16 24.55 -0.44 -1.31
N LEU A 17 24.36 0.87 -1.50
CA LEU A 17 25.06 1.66 -2.52
C LEU A 17 26.57 1.66 -2.29
N ARG A 18 27.02 1.88 -1.05
CA ARG A 18 28.44 1.90 -0.66
C ARG A 18 29.14 0.55 -0.88
N GLN A 19 28.47 -0.54 -0.54
CA GLN A 19 29.03 -1.89 -0.66
C GLN A 19 29.05 -2.40 -2.10
N LEU A 20 27.94 -2.23 -2.84
CA LEU A 20 27.81 -2.78 -4.19
C LEU A 20 28.54 -1.96 -5.25
N LYS A 21 28.73 -0.64 -5.02
CA LYS A 21 29.35 0.29 -5.97
C LYS A 21 28.84 0.08 -7.41
N PRO A 22 27.52 0.16 -7.62
CA PRO A 22 26.93 -0.11 -8.93
C PRO A 22 27.45 0.89 -9.97
N ARG A 23 27.57 0.44 -11.23
CA ARG A 23 28.00 1.31 -12.34
C ARG A 23 27.02 2.46 -12.63
N LEU A 24 25.74 2.27 -12.31
CA LEU A 24 24.69 3.29 -12.42
C LEU A 24 23.77 3.17 -11.21
N SER A 25 23.47 4.29 -10.58
CA SER A 25 22.66 4.42 -9.38
C SER A 25 21.68 5.58 -9.48
N ILE A 26 20.42 5.32 -9.15
CA ILE A 26 19.36 6.33 -9.09
C ILE A 26 18.75 6.28 -7.70
N GLY A 27 18.71 7.42 -7.00
CA GLY A 27 17.98 7.57 -5.75
C GLY A 27 16.56 8.10 -6.00
N ILE A 28 15.57 7.64 -5.23
CA ILE A 28 14.21 8.19 -5.21
C ILE A 28 13.89 8.65 -3.78
N CYS A 29 13.63 9.96 -3.63
CA CYS A 29 13.42 10.63 -2.35
C CYS A 29 12.24 11.62 -2.41
N CYS A 30 11.78 12.10 -1.24
CA CYS A 30 10.80 13.18 -1.17
C CYS A 30 11.37 14.51 -1.69
N THR A 31 12.56 14.88 -1.20
CA THR A 31 13.26 16.13 -1.52
C THR A 31 14.58 15.86 -2.22
N ALA A 32 15.11 16.86 -2.94
CA ALA A 32 16.42 16.75 -3.58
C ALA A 32 17.57 16.95 -2.57
N ASP A 33 17.44 17.90 -1.64
CA ASP A 33 18.45 18.21 -0.63
C ASP A 33 18.41 17.18 0.51
N ASN A 34 19.17 16.09 0.35
CA ASN A 34 19.28 15.03 1.35
C ASN A 34 20.58 14.20 1.17
N PRO A 35 21.02 13.47 2.21
CA PRO A 35 22.28 12.70 2.15
C PRO A 35 22.39 11.59 1.10
N MET A 36 21.29 11.15 0.48
CA MET A 36 21.35 10.17 -0.60
C MET A 36 22.00 10.74 -1.87
N GLU A 37 21.95 12.07 -2.08
CA GLU A 37 22.54 12.74 -3.23
C GLU A 37 24.04 12.41 -3.39
N ASP A 38 24.79 12.34 -2.28
CA ASP A 38 26.22 12.01 -2.25
C ASP A 38 26.53 10.53 -2.58
N HIS A 39 25.50 9.71 -2.77
CA HIS A 39 25.63 8.26 -2.89
C HIS A 39 25.04 7.70 -4.18
N VAL A 40 24.47 8.54 -5.04
CA VAL A 40 23.84 8.13 -6.31
C VAL A 40 24.29 9.00 -7.48
N ASP A 41 24.25 8.47 -8.71
CA ASP A 41 24.58 9.23 -9.93
C ASP A 41 23.48 10.23 -10.31
N SER A 42 22.24 9.96 -9.92
CA SER A 42 21.09 10.81 -10.18
C SER A 42 20.02 10.63 -9.12
N LEU A 43 19.28 11.70 -8.83
CA LEU A 43 18.24 11.71 -7.82
C LEU A 43 16.91 12.14 -8.43
N ILE A 44 15.86 11.37 -8.18
CA ILE A 44 14.47 11.72 -8.50
C ILE A 44 13.80 12.19 -7.21
N ALA A 45 13.59 13.49 -7.11
CA ALA A 45 12.79 14.09 -6.05
C ALA A 45 11.30 14.04 -6.44
N THR A 46 10.48 13.36 -5.64
CA THR A 46 9.04 13.22 -5.88
C THR A 46 8.25 14.50 -5.61
N GLY A 47 8.83 15.45 -4.88
CA GLY A 47 8.16 16.71 -4.52
C GLY A 47 7.10 16.55 -3.43
N CYS A 48 6.94 15.35 -2.87
CA CYS A 48 6.10 15.13 -1.70
C CYS A 48 6.74 15.75 -0.45
N SER A 49 5.94 16.31 0.45
CA SER A 49 6.42 16.61 1.80
C SER A 49 6.81 15.30 2.50
N ALA A 50 7.85 15.34 3.33
CA ALA A 50 8.16 14.20 4.19
C ALA A 50 6.99 13.98 5.16
N ASP A 51 6.36 12.81 5.08
CA ASP A 51 5.21 12.48 5.93
C ASP A 51 5.63 12.34 7.40
N SER A 52 4.71 12.68 8.31
CA SER A 52 4.72 12.06 9.64
C SER A 52 4.40 10.58 9.48
N SER A 53 5.11 9.70 10.19
CA SER A 53 4.83 8.27 10.11
C SER A 53 3.35 7.96 10.42
N PRO A 54 2.72 7.01 9.68
CA PRO A 54 3.32 6.20 8.63
C PRO A 54 3.43 6.97 7.30
N ASN A 55 4.32 6.53 6.41
CA ASN A 55 4.46 7.15 5.09
C ASN A 55 3.18 6.98 4.27
N THR A 56 2.61 8.06 3.75
CA THR A 56 1.36 8.10 2.97
C THR A 56 1.59 8.73 1.60
N ALA A 57 1.63 10.07 1.51
CA ALA A 57 1.86 10.78 0.25
C ALA A 57 3.22 10.42 -0.36
N SER A 58 4.25 10.25 0.47
CA SER A 58 5.60 9.83 0.03
C SER A 58 5.61 8.43 -0.60
N PHE A 59 4.74 7.51 -0.16
CA PHE A 59 4.60 6.21 -0.80
C PHE A 59 4.00 6.35 -2.20
N VAL A 60 2.91 7.11 -2.33
CA VAL A 60 2.25 7.39 -3.62
C VAL A 60 3.22 8.06 -4.61
N GLY A 61 3.93 9.10 -4.17
CA GLY A 61 4.93 9.78 -5.00
C GLY A 61 6.07 8.87 -5.43
N THR A 62 6.51 7.96 -4.55
CA THR A 62 7.55 6.97 -4.88
C THR A 62 7.07 6.00 -5.96
N VAL A 63 5.85 5.48 -5.85
CA VAL A 63 5.29 4.55 -6.84
C VAL A 63 5.09 5.25 -8.19
N GLN A 64 4.61 6.50 -8.20
CA GLN A 64 4.52 7.30 -9.42
C GLN A 64 5.90 7.53 -10.06
N ALA A 65 6.92 7.88 -9.29
CA ALA A 65 8.28 8.07 -9.79
C ALA A 65 8.87 6.79 -10.39
N LEU A 66 8.60 5.63 -9.77
CA LEU A 66 8.99 4.32 -10.31
C LEU A 66 8.28 4.02 -11.63
N GLY A 67 7.00 4.38 -11.76
CA GLY A 67 6.24 4.28 -13.01
C GLY A 67 6.87 5.11 -14.12
N LEU A 68 7.09 6.40 -13.87
CA LEU A 68 7.73 7.31 -14.83
C LEU A 68 9.13 6.85 -15.24
N LEU A 69 9.92 6.31 -14.28
CA LEU A 69 11.22 5.72 -14.58
C LEU A 69 11.10 4.46 -15.44
N GLY A 70 10.13 3.59 -15.15
CA GLY A 70 9.84 2.40 -15.95
C GLY A 70 9.42 2.74 -17.38
N ASP A 71 8.58 3.75 -17.54
CA ASP A 71 8.15 4.30 -18.82
C ASP A 71 9.35 4.81 -19.64
N ALA A 72 10.20 5.63 -19.01
CA ALA A 72 11.40 6.16 -19.65
C ALA A 72 12.37 5.05 -20.12
N LEU A 73 12.45 3.94 -19.38
CA LEU A 73 13.32 2.80 -19.72
C LEU A 73 12.71 1.87 -20.79
N SER A 74 11.39 1.79 -20.87
CA SER A 74 10.67 0.87 -21.76
C SER A 74 10.12 1.53 -23.02
N GLY A 75 10.12 2.87 -23.09
CA GLY A 75 9.49 3.64 -24.15
C GLY A 75 7.96 3.66 -24.07
N GLN A 76 7.38 3.22 -22.94
CA GLN A 76 5.96 3.37 -22.65
C GLN A 76 5.67 4.78 -22.10
N GLN A 77 4.39 5.12 -22.02
CA GLN A 77 3.95 6.40 -21.45
C GLN A 77 2.62 6.23 -20.72
N THR A 78 2.71 6.18 -19.39
CA THR A 78 1.56 6.21 -18.49
C THR A 78 1.14 7.66 -18.27
N ASP A 79 -0.15 7.97 -18.46
CA ASP A 79 -0.68 9.31 -18.23
C ASP A 79 -1.11 9.51 -16.77
N PHE A 80 -0.22 10.12 -15.98
CA PHE A 80 -0.51 10.47 -14.59
C PHE A 80 -1.24 11.81 -14.42
N SER A 81 -1.55 12.55 -15.49
CA SER A 81 -2.15 13.89 -15.38
C SER A 81 -3.51 13.89 -14.67
N ALA A 82 -4.27 12.79 -14.79
CA ALA A 82 -5.57 12.60 -14.15
C ALA A 82 -5.49 12.03 -12.73
N LEU A 83 -4.30 11.62 -12.25
CA LEU A 83 -4.15 10.84 -11.02
C LEU A 83 -4.76 11.54 -9.80
N SER A 84 -4.53 12.85 -9.65
CA SER A 84 -5.10 13.62 -8.54
C SER A 84 -6.63 13.55 -8.51
N GLY A 85 -7.29 13.75 -9.67
CA GLY A 85 -8.75 13.66 -9.76
C GLY A 85 -9.26 12.23 -9.54
N GLN A 86 -8.50 11.21 -9.96
CA GLN A 86 -8.85 9.81 -9.72
C GLN A 86 -8.76 9.47 -8.22
N LEU A 87 -7.76 9.98 -7.51
CA LEU A 87 -7.64 9.84 -6.05
C LEU A 87 -8.82 10.50 -5.34
N ASP A 88 -9.16 11.74 -5.68
CA ASP A 88 -10.28 12.47 -5.07
C ASP A 88 -11.61 11.74 -5.28
N ASN A 89 -11.85 11.26 -6.50
CA ASN A 89 -13.06 10.52 -6.84
C ASN A 89 -13.15 9.19 -6.07
N ALA A 90 -12.06 8.43 -6.01
CA ALA A 90 -12.02 7.15 -5.31
C ALA A 90 -12.20 7.31 -3.79
N LEU A 91 -11.51 8.28 -3.17
CA LEU A 91 -11.69 8.56 -1.76
C LEU A 91 -13.12 9.00 -1.46
N SER A 92 -13.71 9.85 -2.31
CA SER A 92 -15.09 10.28 -2.14
C SER A 92 -16.10 9.13 -2.31
N SER A 93 -15.85 8.18 -3.23
CA SER A 93 -16.76 7.04 -3.47
C SER A 93 -16.78 6.04 -2.32
N VAL A 94 -15.64 5.82 -1.65
CA VAL A 94 -15.54 4.82 -0.56
C VAL A 94 -15.87 5.37 0.81
N ARG A 95 -15.78 6.69 1.04
CA ARG A 95 -16.03 7.33 2.34
C ARG A 95 -17.33 6.89 3.03
N PRO A 96 -18.49 6.81 2.34
CA PRO A 96 -19.73 6.35 2.97
C PRO A 96 -19.70 4.90 3.47
N HIS A 97 -18.80 4.08 2.91
CA HIS A 97 -18.70 2.63 3.18
C HIS A 97 -17.51 2.27 4.08
N ILE A 98 -16.61 3.23 4.35
CA ILE A 98 -15.34 2.94 5.02
C ILE A 98 -15.53 2.41 6.44
N GLY A 99 -16.48 2.96 7.21
CA GLY A 99 -16.76 2.50 8.57
C GLY A 99 -17.25 1.05 8.61
N LYS A 100 -18.02 0.62 7.60
CA LYS A 100 -18.44 -0.78 7.46
C LYS A 100 -17.25 -1.69 7.16
N ALA A 101 -16.38 -1.28 6.23
CA ALA A 101 -15.17 -2.03 5.91
C ALA A 101 -14.23 -2.11 7.13
N ALA A 102 -14.04 -1.03 7.88
CA ALA A 102 -13.25 -1.02 9.09
C ALA A 102 -13.84 -1.97 10.15
N HIS A 103 -15.17 -1.97 10.34
CA HIS A 103 -15.86 -2.87 11.26
C HIS A 103 -15.57 -4.35 11.01
N MET A 104 -15.34 -4.75 9.75
CA MET A 104 -14.93 -6.13 9.42
C MET A 104 -13.60 -6.52 10.08
N LEU A 105 -12.73 -5.54 10.35
CA LEU A 105 -11.33 -5.72 10.77
C LEU A 105 -11.08 -5.41 12.26
N LEU A 106 -11.95 -4.63 12.94
CA LEU A 106 -11.68 -4.05 14.26
C LEU A 106 -11.25 -5.05 15.34
N ASP A 107 -11.96 -6.18 15.42
CA ASP A 107 -11.78 -7.18 16.50
C ASP A 107 -11.02 -8.43 16.02
N ARG A 108 -10.25 -8.30 14.94
CA ARG A 108 -9.55 -9.44 14.32
C ARG A 108 -8.16 -9.59 14.89
N THR A 109 -7.79 -10.85 15.10
CA THR A 109 -6.50 -11.23 15.67
C THR A 109 -5.36 -11.08 14.67
N SER A 110 -5.65 -11.20 13.38
CA SER A 110 -4.75 -10.91 12.27
C SER A 110 -5.52 -10.52 11.00
N VAL A 111 -4.82 -9.86 10.08
CA VAL A 111 -5.34 -9.50 8.75
C VAL A 111 -4.38 -9.96 7.66
N ASP A 112 -4.86 -10.74 6.70
CA ASP A 112 -4.14 -11.03 5.47
C ASP A 112 -4.55 -10.03 4.37
N LEU A 113 -3.55 -9.42 3.74
CA LEU A 113 -3.71 -8.45 2.64
C LEU A 113 -3.31 -9.17 1.36
N VAL A 114 -4.22 -9.29 0.40
CA VAL A 114 -4.02 -10.15 -0.78
C VAL A 114 -4.23 -9.37 -2.05
N GLY A 115 -3.28 -9.46 -2.98
CA GLY A 115 -3.40 -8.85 -4.30
C GLY A 115 -2.40 -9.46 -5.27
N ASN A 116 -2.64 -9.27 -6.57
CA ASN A 116 -1.74 -9.78 -7.62
C ASN A 116 -1.11 -8.62 -8.41
N ARG A 117 -0.01 -8.89 -9.12
CA ARG A 117 0.69 -7.91 -9.97
C ARG A 117 0.99 -6.61 -9.20
N CYS A 118 0.62 -5.44 -9.72
CA CYS A 118 0.83 -4.15 -9.05
C CYS A 118 0.16 -4.09 -7.67
N ALA A 119 -1.00 -4.74 -7.50
CA ALA A 119 -1.73 -4.77 -6.23
C ALA A 119 -1.02 -5.60 -5.15
N PHE A 120 -0.08 -6.49 -5.49
CA PHE A 120 0.73 -7.20 -4.49
C PHE A 120 1.62 -6.23 -3.70
N GLY A 121 2.22 -5.24 -4.37
CA GLY A 121 2.99 -4.18 -3.70
C GLY A 121 2.11 -3.35 -2.76
N ILE A 122 0.85 -3.11 -3.16
CA ILE A 122 -0.14 -2.40 -2.35
C ILE A 122 -0.57 -3.21 -1.13
N ALA A 123 -0.76 -4.52 -1.29
CA ALA A 123 -1.03 -5.43 -0.19
C ALA A 123 0.12 -5.40 0.85
N GLY A 124 1.38 -5.40 0.39
CA GLY A 124 2.56 -5.23 1.24
C GLY A 124 2.56 -3.93 2.02
N TYR A 125 2.25 -2.82 1.35
CA TYR A 125 2.15 -1.51 1.97
C TYR A 125 1.00 -1.43 2.98
N ALA A 126 -0.20 -1.90 2.62
CA ALA A 126 -1.35 -1.94 3.53
C ALA A 126 -1.08 -2.81 4.76
N ALA A 127 -0.40 -3.95 4.59
CA ALA A 127 0.01 -4.80 5.70
C ALA A 127 0.94 -4.08 6.66
N LEU A 128 1.90 -3.28 6.13
CA LEU A 128 2.75 -2.43 6.96
C LEU A 128 1.90 -1.42 7.75
N LEU A 129 1.03 -0.66 7.08
CA LEU A 129 0.18 0.33 7.75
C LEU A 129 -0.71 -0.26 8.86
N MET A 130 -1.28 -1.44 8.62
CA MET A 130 -2.06 -2.16 9.63
C MET A 130 -1.25 -2.45 10.90
N ARG A 131 0.05 -2.75 10.75
CA ARG A 131 0.95 -3.01 11.87
C ARG A 131 1.38 -1.72 12.56
N GLU A 132 1.71 -0.69 11.78
CA GLU A 132 2.25 0.58 12.28
C GLU A 132 1.19 1.40 13.02
N PHE A 133 0.01 1.56 12.41
CA PHE A 133 -1.01 2.46 12.91
C PHE A 133 -2.14 1.72 13.62
N ALA A 134 -2.77 0.75 12.94
CA ALA A 134 -3.88 0.00 13.52
C ALA A 134 -3.43 -1.00 14.60
N ARG A 135 -2.14 -1.36 14.67
CA ARG A 135 -1.56 -2.35 15.58
C ARG A 135 -2.22 -3.73 15.49
N ILE A 136 -2.56 -4.16 14.27
CA ILE A 136 -3.03 -5.52 14.00
C ILE A 136 -1.88 -6.31 13.38
N PRO A 137 -1.57 -7.54 13.84
CA PRO A 137 -0.71 -8.45 13.10
C PRO A 137 -1.22 -8.60 11.67
N ALA A 138 -0.42 -8.20 10.69
CA ALA A 138 -0.81 -8.29 9.29
C ALA A 138 0.31 -8.84 8.42
N HIS A 139 -0.08 -9.51 7.33
CA HIS A 139 0.82 -10.08 6.33
C HIS A 139 0.26 -9.87 4.93
N SER A 140 1.15 -9.75 3.94
CA SER A 140 0.76 -9.58 2.54
C SER A 140 1.05 -10.82 1.70
N TRP A 141 0.13 -11.20 0.82
CA TRP A 141 0.30 -12.36 -0.05
C TRP A 141 -0.01 -12.02 -1.51
N ALA A 142 0.77 -12.60 -2.43
CA ALA A 142 0.37 -12.70 -3.82
C ALA A 142 -0.81 -13.69 -3.92
N THR A 143 -1.85 -13.37 -4.68
CA THR A 143 -3.12 -14.13 -4.69
C THR A 143 -2.93 -15.64 -4.86
N HIS A 144 -2.13 -16.08 -5.83
CA HIS A 144 -1.92 -17.52 -6.03
C HIS A 144 -1.15 -18.17 -4.88
N ASN A 145 -0.14 -17.49 -4.33
CA ASN A 145 0.60 -18.01 -3.17
C ASN A 145 -0.29 -18.12 -1.94
N PHE A 146 -1.23 -17.19 -1.74
CA PHE A 146 -2.18 -17.23 -0.63
C PHE A 146 -3.00 -18.53 -0.60
N LEU A 147 -3.38 -19.02 -1.79
CA LEU A 147 -4.17 -20.25 -1.96
C LEU A 147 -3.37 -21.53 -1.71
N HIS A 148 -2.05 -21.46 -1.60
CA HIS A 148 -1.17 -22.62 -1.43
C HIS A 148 -0.81 -22.90 0.04
N GLY A 149 -1.69 -22.54 0.98
CA GLY A 149 -1.51 -22.79 2.40
C GLY A 149 -1.68 -21.58 3.31
N PRO A 150 -1.23 -20.36 2.95
CA PRO A 150 -1.41 -19.19 3.80
C PRO A 150 -2.86 -18.86 4.17
N MET A 151 -3.83 -19.24 3.34
CA MET A 151 -5.25 -19.07 3.63
C MET A 151 -5.74 -19.97 4.77
N GLU A 152 -5.17 -21.17 4.96
CA GLU A 152 -5.69 -22.22 5.84
C GLU A 152 -5.93 -21.82 7.31
N PRO A 153 -5.13 -20.94 7.95
CA PRO A 153 -5.40 -20.52 9.32
C PRO A 153 -6.58 -19.55 9.47
N ASN A 154 -7.11 -18.99 8.38
CA ASN A 154 -8.16 -17.99 8.44
C ASN A 154 -9.50 -18.57 8.89
N ASN A 155 -10.21 -17.79 9.71
CA ASN A 155 -11.52 -18.13 10.26
C ASN A 155 -12.26 -16.84 10.67
N ASP A 156 -13.32 -16.96 11.46
CA ASP A 156 -14.12 -15.82 11.93
C ASP A 156 -13.38 -14.87 12.89
N ALA A 157 -12.24 -15.29 13.45
CA ALA A 157 -11.37 -14.47 14.30
C ALA A 157 -10.25 -13.72 13.52
N THR A 158 -10.07 -14.00 12.22
CA THR A 158 -9.14 -13.29 11.34
C THR A 158 -9.89 -12.51 10.26
N ALA A 159 -9.21 -11.72 9.44
CA ALA A 159 -9.83 -11.09 8.28
C ALA A 159 -8.92 -11.07 7.06
N ILE A 160 -9.54 -10.89 5.89
CA ILE A 160 -8.85 -10.78 4.61
C ILE A 160 -9.25 -9.46 3.96
N VAL A 161 -8.27 -8.71 3.44
CA VAL A 161 -8.50 -7.58 2.53
C VAL A 161 -7.93 -7.94 1.17
N LEU A 162 -8.76 -7.92 0.14
CA LEU A 162 -8.39 -8.25 -1.23
C LEU A 162 -8.36 -7.01 -2.11
N PHE A 163 -7.32 -6.90 -2.94
CA PHE A 163 -7.13 -5.86 -3.93
C PHE A 163 -7.12 -6.48 -5.32
N GLY A 164 -8.16 -6.22 -6.12
CA GLY A 164 -8.17 -6.70 -7.49
C GLY A 164 -9.55 -7.00 -8.06
N GLU A 165 -9.51 -7.77 -9.13
CA GLU A 165 -10.65 -8.10 -9.98
C GLU A 165 -10.80 -9.62 -10.09
N GLU A 166 -11.69 -10.11 -10.95
CA GLU A 166 -11.79 -11.52 -11.37
C GLU A 166 -11.46 -12.55 -10.26
N ARG A 167 -10.22 -13.05 -10.19
CA ARG A 167 -9.79 -14.05 -9.21
C ARG A 167 -9.90 -13.57 -7.76
N GLU A 168 -9.57 -12.32 -7.48
CA GLU A 168 -9.73 -11.71 -6.15
C GLU A 168 -11.20 -11.54 -5.78
N ILE A 169 -12.09 -11.26 -6.75
CA ILE A 169 -13.54 -11.22 -6.53
C ILE A 169 -14.05 -12.61 -6.12
N THR A 170 -13.68 -13.66 -6.86
CA THR A 170 -14.06 -15.03 -6.52
C THR A 170 -13.53 -15.41 -5.14
N LEU A 171 -12.27 -15.10 -4.83
CA LEU A 171 -11.68 -15.39 -3.52
C LEU A 171 -12.38 -14.63 -2.39
N ALA A 172 -12.81 -13.39 -2.62
CA ALA A 172 -13.55 -12.62 -1.62
C ALA A 172 -14.90 -13.25 -1.29
N GLN A 173 -15.60 -13.74 -2.32
CA GLN A 173 -16.87 -14.42 -2.18
C GLN A 173 -16.70 -15.76 -1.45
N ASP A 174 -15.74 -16.58 -1.87
CA ASP A 174 -15.43 -17.87 -1.24
C ASP A 174 -15.07 -17.67 0.24
N SER A 175 -14.19 -16.71 0.55
CA SER A 175 -13.74 -16.42 1.93
C SER A 175 -14.91 -16.00 2.82
N ALA A 176 -15.80 -15.16 2.29
CA ALA A 176 -17.00 -14.74 3.01
C ALA A 176 -17.98 -15.91 3.26
N ASP A 177 -18.11 -16.81 2.28
CA ASP A 177 -18.94 -18.03 2.39
C ASP A 177 -18.35 -19.02 3.40
N TYR A 178 -17.02 -19.05 3.59
CA TYR A 178 -16.35 -19.79 4.67
C TYR A 178 -16.48 -19.13 6.06
N GLY A 179 -17.13 -17.96 6.16
CA GLY A 179 -17.31 -17.28 7.44
C GLY A 179 -16.21 -16.27 7.77
N ILE A 180 -15.25 -16.04 6.88
CA ILE A 180 -14.10 -15.17 7.13
C ILE A 180 -14.50 -13.71 6.83
N PRO A 181 -14.39 -12.79 7.80
CA PRO A 181 -14.56 -11.37 7.58
C PRO A 181 -13.67 -10.85 6.45
N THR A 182 -14.29 -10.39 5.37
CA THR A 182 -13.61 -10.05 4.12
C THR A 182 -13.97 -8.63 3.65
N VAL A 183 -12.94 -7.88 3.25
CA VAL A 183 -13.07 -6.59 2.55
C VAL A 183 -12.50 -6.74 1.15
N LEU A 184 -13.26 -6.38 0.13
CA LEU A 184 -12.80 -6.37 -1.25
C LEU A 184 -12.70 -4.93 -1.75
N ILE A 185 -11.54 -4.56 -2.30
CA ILE A 185 -11.29 -3.30 -2.98
C ILE A 185 -11.15 -3.59 -4.48
N THR A 186 -12.12 -3.15 -5.27
CA THR A 186 -12.31 -3.54 -6.68
C THR A 186 -12.90 -2.40 -7.49
N GLN A 187 -12.68 -2.39 -8.80
CA GLN A 187 -13.32 -1.50 -9.78
C GLN A 187 -14.63 -2.10 -10.33
N SER A 188 -14.90 -3.38 -10.07
CA SER A 188 -16.11 -4.07 -10.51
C SER A 188 -17.36 -3.58 -9.78
N GLN A 189 -18.31 -3.03 -10.54
CA GLN A 189 -19.62 -2.61 -10.05
C GLN A 189 -20.61 -3.77 -9.83
N ALA A 190 -20.23 -4.98 -10.24
CA ALA A 190 -21.13 -6.14 -10.25
C ALA A 190 -21.12 -6.94 -8.94
N VAL A 191 -20.20 -6.63 -8.01
CA VAL A 191 -20.03 -7.41 -6.78
C VAL A 191 -21.02 -6.94 -5.73
N GLN A 192 -21.88 -7.86 -5.27
CA GLN A 192 -22.82 -7.59 -4.19
C GLN A 192 -22.19 -7.91 -2.82
N GLU A 193 -22.50 -7.08 -1.83
CA GLU A 193 -22.12 -7.32 -0.44
C GLU A 193 -22.80 -8.57 0.13
N ARG A 194 -22.15 -9.19 1.12
CA ARG A 194 -22.65 -10.38 1.85
C ARG A 194 -22.41 -10.21 3.34
N ARG A 195 -22.92 -11.15 4.16
CA ARG A 195 -22.76 -11.10 5.63
C ARG A 195 -21.30 -10.90 6.08
N ASN A 196 -20.36 -11.57 5.42
CA ASN A 196 -18.93 -11.47 5.71
C ASN A 196 -18.13 -10.80 4.59
N LEU A 197 -18.79 -10.04 3.70
CA LEU A 197 -18.14 -9.35 2.59
C LEU A 197 -18.60 -7.89 2.52
N CYS A 198 -17.67 -6.97 2.78
CA CYS A 198 -17.82 -5.57 2.45
C CYS A 198 -17.05 -5.25 1.16
N VAL A 199 -17.67 -4.50 0.24
CA VAL A 199 -17.07 -4.15 -1.05
C VAL A 199 -16.86 -2.64 -1.12
N LEU A 200 -15.61 -2.24 -1.29
CA LEU A 200 -15.21 -0.85 -1.58
C LEU A 200 -14.99 -0.72 -3.08
N THR A 201 -15.99 -0.16 -3.76
CA THR A 201 -15.99 -0.06 -5.22
C THR A 201 -15.33 1.24 -5.67
N LEU A 202 -14.37 1.12 -6.58
CA LEU A 202 -13.57 2.21 -7.11
C LEU A 202 -13.98 2.57 -8.55
N PRO A 203 -13.83 3.84 -8.96
CA PRO A 203 -13.89 4.20 -10.38
C PRO A 203 -12.82 3.46 -11.19
N ALA A 204 -13.09 3.20 -12.47
CA ALA A 204 -12.11 2.62 -13.37
C ALA A 204 -10.88 3.54 -13.51
N ALA A 205 -9.67 2.98 -13.36
CA ALA A 205 -8.43 3.74 -13.42
C ALA A 205 -7.84 3.85 -14.83
N GLY A 206 -8.19 2.92 -15.73
CA GLY A 206 -7.69 2.87 -17.11
C GLY A 206 -6.25 2.35 -17.27
N ASP A 207 -5.49 2.26 -16.18
CA ASP A 207 -4.14 1.69 -16.12
C ASP A 207 -3.94 0.92 -14.80
N ASP A 208 -3.15 -0.14 -14.84
CA ASP A 208 -2.93 -1.04 -13.69
C ASP A 208 -2.13 -0.38 -12.56
N LEU A 209 -1.11 0.42 -12.91
CA LEU A 209 -0.27 1.11 -11.93
C LEU A 209 -1.05 2.26 -11.29
N ILE A 210 -1.80 3.02 -12.09
CA ILE A 210 -2.74 4.03 -11.58
C ILE A 210 -3.78 3.36 -10.65
N GLY A 211 -4.36 2.24 -11.07
CA GLY A 211 -5.30 1.47 -10.26
C GLY A 211 -4.71 1.05 -8.91
N ALA A 212 -3.47 0.58 -8.89
CA ALA A 212 -2.75 0.23 -7.68
C ALA A 212 -2.49 1.45 -6.77
N ILE A 213 -2.10 2.60 -7.34
CA ILE A 213 -1.94 3.85 -6.55
C ILE A 213 -3.27 4.26 -5.91
N VAL A 214 -4.38 4.19 -6.65
CA VAL A 214 -5.71 4.49 -6.12
C VAL A 214 -6.11 3.52 -5.00
N GLN A 215 -5.85 2.23 -5.18
CA GLN A 215 -6.05 1.21 -4.14
C GLN A 215 -5.22 1.51 -2.88
N ALA A 216 -3.99 2.02 -3.02
CA ALA A 216 -3.14 2.41 -1.90
C ALA A 216 -3.76 3.53 -1.06
N ALA A 217 -4.32 4.55 -1.70
CA ALA A 217 -4.98 5.67 -1.00
C ALA A 217 -6.24 5.21 -0.25
N VAL A 218 -7.01 4.29 -0.84
CA VAL A 218 -8.17 3.68 -0.17
C VAL A 218 -7.75 2.80 1.00
N ALA A 219 -6.65 2.06 0.87
CA ALA A 219 -6.07 1.30 1.97
C ALA A 219 -5.61 2.20 3.13
N GLN A 220 -4.99 3.36 2.82
CA GLN A 220 -4.64 4.35 3.84
C GLN A 220 -5.87 4.81 4.62
N LEU A 221 -6.95 5.19 3.92
CA LEU A 221 -8.20 5.62 4.55
C LEU A 221 -8.82 4.50 5.41
N LEU A 222 -8.82 3.25 4.92
CA LEU A 222 -9.30 2.09 5.66
C LEU A 222 -8.49 1.86 6.96
N VAL A 223 -7.16 1.93 6.88
CA VAL A 223 -6.30 1.75 8.05
C VAL A 223 -6.52 2.86 9.08
N VAL A 224 -6.69 4.12 8.63
CA VAL A 224 -7.00 5.25 9.52
C VAL A 224 -8.30 4.96 10.28
N GLU A 225 -9.38 4.62 9.57
CA GLU A 225 -10.67 4.32 10.20
C GLU A 225 -10.57 3.16 11.21
N VAL A 226 -9.82 2.10 10.87
CA VAL A 226 -9.57 0.97 11.79
C VAL A 226 -8.78 1.42 13.01
N ALA A 227 -7.73 2.22 12.83
CA ALA A 227 -6.87 2.68 13.92
C ALA A 227 -7.63 3.61 14.88
N GLU A 228 -8.37 4.58 14.34
CA GLU A 228 -9.18 5.52 15.13
C GLU A 228 -10.29 4.78 15.90
N SER A 229 -10.97 3.83 15.26
CA SER A 229 -11.97 2.97 15.92
C SER A 229 -11.37 2.09 17.04
N ARG A 230 -10.06 1.83 16.99
CA ARG A 230 -9.31 1.15 18.08
C ARG A 230 -8.72 2.13 19.11
N GLY A 231 -9.01 3.42 19.00
CA GLY A 231 -8.55 4.47 19.92
C GLY A 231 -7.14 5.01 19.62
N PHE A 232 -6.63 4.83 18.40
CA PHE A 232 -5.35 5.40 17.98
C PHE A 232 -5.56 6.66 17.11
N GLU A 233 -5.47 7.85 17.71
CA GLU A 233 -5.67 9.14 17.04
C GLU A 233 -4.44 9.61 16.23
N SER A 234 -3.26 9.07 16.52
CA SER A 234 -2.04 9.36 15.78
C SER A 234 -1.08 8.18 15.81
N CYS A 235 -0.35 7.99 14.71
CA CYS A 235 0.63 6.93 14.59
C CYS A 235 1.96 7.32 15.26
N ASN A 236 1.98 7.19 16.59
CA ASN A 236 3.21 7.27 17.37
C ASN A 236 3.81 5.87 17.54
N PHE A 237 4.98 5.64 16.95
CA PHE A 237 5.70 4.38 17.13
C PHE A 237 6.04 4.14 18.61
N ARG A 238 5.60 2.97 19.11
CA ARG A 238 5.88 2.53 20.48
C ARG A 238 7.35 2.23 20.72
N TYR A 239 8.03 1.70 19.71
CA TYR A 239 9.42 1.27 19.78
C TYR A 239 10.27 2.19 18.90
N ARG A 240 11.12 3.00 19.53
CA ARG A 240 12.03 3.90 18.81
C ARG A 240 13.35 3.20 18.53
N GLN A 241 13.81 3.30 17.29
CA GLN A 241 15.11 2.82 16.85
C GLN A 241 15.90 4.03 16.33
N ASN A 242 17.11 4.23 16.86
CA ASN A 242 17.93 5.42 16.56
C ASN A 242 18.99 5.14 15.48
N ASP A 243 19.11 3.91 15.03
CA ASP A 243 20.13 3.40 14.10
C ASP A 243 19.59 3.19 12.67
N THR A 244 18.34 3.56 12.41
CA THR A 244 17.69 3.41 11.10
C THR A 244 17.94 4.58 10.14
N LYS A 245 18.52 5.67 10.65
CA LYS A 245 18.81 6.88 9.87
C LYS A 245 20.26 7.32 10.06
N ILE A 246 20.90 7.76 8.97
CA ILE A 246 22.19 8.45 9.08
C ILE A 246 22.01 9.86 9.65
N HIS A 247 22.88 10.21 10.57
CA HIS A 247 23.01 11.55 11.11
C HIS A 247 24.11 12.28 10.33
N SER A 248 23.77 13.47 9.85
CA SER A 248 24.72 14.42 9.27
C SER A 248 25.58 15.05 10.35
#